data_AF-A0A7L3L071-F1
#
_entry.id   AF-A0A7L3L071-F1
#
_cell.length_a   1.000
_cell.length_b   1.000
_cell.length_c   1.000
_cell.angle_alpha   90.00
_cell.angle_beta   90.00
_cell.angle_gamma   90.00
#
_symmetry.space_group_name_H-M   'P 1'
#
loop_
_entity.id
_entity.type
_entity.pdbx_description
1 polymer ?
#
loop_
_entity_poly.entity_id
_entity_poly.type
_entity_poly.pdbx_seq_one_letter_code
_entity_poly.pdbx_strand_id
1 'polypeptide(L)'
;MSSEDREAQEDELLALASIYEEDEFRRDQTAPGGETRICLELPPDFKVFVSGNCPESPQGGGFECTVGFLPPLVLSFQLPPDYPSSSPPLFTLSGTWLS
;
A
#
# COMPACT_ATOMS: atom_id res chain seq x y z
N MET A 1 -3.26 -2.84 29.20
CA MET A 1 -3.38 -3.86 28.16
C MET A 1 -4.50 -4.77 28.59
N SER A 2 -5.70 -4.65 28.01
CA SER A 2 -6.72 -5.69 28.22
C SER A 2 -6.22 -6.97 27.53
N SER A 3 -6.42 -8.13 28.15
CA SER A 3 -6.10 -9.40 27.48
C SER A 3 -6.92 -9.57 26.20
N GLU A 4 -8.09 -8.94 26.14
CA GLU A 4 -9.06 -9.00 25.04
C GLU A 4 -8.55 -8.27 23.79
N ASP A 5 -7.89 -7.12 23.97
CA ASP A 5 -7.32 -6.34 22.85
C ASP A 5 -6.27 -7.17 22.09
N ARG A 6 -5.40 -7.85 22.83
CA ARG A 6 -4.35 -8.70 22.25
C ARG A 6 -4.92 -9.91 21.53
N GLU A 7 -5.94 -10.54 22.08
CA GLU A 7 -6.62 -11.68 21.45
C GLU A 7 -7.30 -11.24 20.14
N ALA A 8 -8.01 -10.11 20.17
CA ALA A 8 -8.65 -9.53 18.99
C ALA A 8 -7.64 -9.18 17.87
N GLN A 9 -6.46 -8.65 18.23
CA GLN A 9 -5.39 -8.36 17.27
C GLN A 9 -4.87 -9.63 16.59
N GLU A 10 -4.65 -10.71 17.34
CA GLU A 10 -4.17 -11.97 16.80
C GLU A 10 -5.23 -12.63 15.90
N ASP A 11 -6.49 -12.59 16.30
CA ASP A 11 -7.61 -13.12 15.52
C ASP A 11 -7.77 -12.37 14.19
N GLU A 12 -7.64 -11.05 14.19
CA GLU A 12 -7.68 -10.24 12.96
C GLU A 12 -6.50 -10.58 12.04
N LEU A 13 -5.27 -10.65 12.55
CA LEU A 13 -4.10 -11.00 11.74
C LEU A 13 -4.18 -12.41 11.16
N LEU A 14 -4.75 -13.36 11.91
CA LEU A 14 -5.01 -14.71 11.43
C LEU A 14 -6.07 -14.72 10.33
N ALA A 15 -7.16 -13.96 10.51
CA ALA A 15 -8.20 -13.82 9.51
C ALA A 15 -7.64 -13.21 8.21
N LEU A 16 -6.83 -12.15 8.31
CA LEU A 16 -6.19 -11.52 7.15
C LEU A 16 -5.27 -12.50 6.40
N ALA A 17 -4.46 -13.27 7.13
CA ALA A 17 -3.61 -14.31 6.53
C ALA A 17 -4.40 -15.48 5.91
N SER A 18 -5.67 -15.66 6.29
CA SER A 18 -6.57 -16.67 5.72
C SER A 18 -7.39 -16.15 4.53
N ILE A 19 -7.69 -14.85 4.50
CA ILE A 19 -8.48 -14.22 3.44
C ILE A 19 -7.60 -13.90 2.22
N TYR A 20 -6.38 -13.44 2.48
CA TYR A 20 -5.45 -12.95 1.46
C TYR A 20 -4.30 -13.93 1.24
N GLU A 21 -3.86 -14.05 0.01
CA GLU A 21 -2.68 -14.85 -0.33
C GLU A 21 -1.39 -14.19 0.18
N GLU A 22 -0.32 -14.98 0.33
CA GLU A 22 0.98 -14.52 0.86
C GLU A 22 1.62 -13.40 0.02
N ASP A 23 1.30 -13.35 -1.28
CA ASP A 23 1.76 -12.28 -2.18
C ASP A 23 1.01 -10.96 -1.97
N GLU A 24 -0.23 -11.01 -1.46
CA GLU A 24 -1.08 -9.85 -1.24
C GLU A 24 -0.99 -9.31 0.19
N PHE A 25 -0.88 -10.18 1.20
CA PHE A 25 -0.74 -9.80 2.61
C PHE A 25 0.43 -10.51 3.28
N ARG A 26 1.23 -9.73 4.00
CA ARG A 26 2.37 -10.22 4.78
C ARG A 26 2.27 -9.69 6.20
N ARG A 27 2.02 -10.62 7.13
CA ARG A 27 2.07 -10.33 8.57
C ARG A 27 3.49 -10.00 9.01
N ASP A 28 3.65 -8.97 9.85
CA ASP A 28 4.93 -8.65 10.48
C ASP A 28 5.25 -9.67 11.59
N GLN A 29 6.50 -10.13 11.65
CA GLN A 29 6.94 -11.14 12.63
C GLN A 29 7.34 -10.54 13.99
N THR A 30 7.57 -9.23 14.03
CA THR A 30 8.19 -8.51 15.14
C THR A 30 7.21 -7.60 15.88
N ALA A 31 6.17 -7.11 15.20
CA ALA A 31 5.14 -6.25 15.76
C ALA A 31 3.75 -6.69 15.30
N PRO A 32 2.69 -6.41 16.10
CA PRO A 32 1.32 -6.64 15.66
C PRO A 32 0.98 -5.69 14.52
N GLY A 33 0.87 -6.25 13.31
CA GLY A 33 0.73 -5.48 12.08
C GLY A 33 1.12 -6.29 10.85
N GLY A 34 1.21 -5.62 9.72
CA GLY A 34 1.60 -6.23 8.46
C GLY A 34 1.62 -5.24 7.31
N GLU A 35 1.84 -5.75 6.12
CA GLU A 35 1.75 -5.00 4.89
C GLU A 35 0.88 -5.71 3.87
N THR A 36 0.20 -4.92 3.03
CA THR A 36 -0.54 -5.42 1.89
C THR A 36 -0.14 -4.70 0.61
N ARG A 37 -0.11 -5.45 -0.49
CA ARG A 37 0.24 -4.96 -1.82
C ARG A 37 -1.02 -4.66 -2.61
N ILE A 38 -1.15 -3.41 -3.04
CA ILE A 38 -2.33 -2.93 -3.75
C ILE A 38 -1.95 -2.69 -5.22
N CYS A 39 -2.50 -3.52 -6.09
CA CYS A 39 -2.41 -3.34 -7.54
C CYS A 39 -3.58 -2.48 -8.02
N LEU A 40 -3.27 -1.32 -8.62
CA LEU A 40 -4.31 -0.44 -9.16
C LEU A 40 -4.69 -0.85 -10.58
N GLU A 41 -5.99 -1.01 -10.80
CA GLU A 41 -6.53 -1.12 -12.15
C GLU A 41 -6.63 0.26 -12.78
N LEU A 42 -5.90 0.47 -13.88
CA LEU A 42 -5.92 1.74 -14.59
C LEU A 42 -7.08 1.79 -15.59
N PRO A 43 -7.74 2.94 -15.76
CA PRO A 43 -8.70 3.12 -16.82
C PRO A 43 -8.03 3.00 -18.20
N PRO A 44 -8.78 2.64 -19.25
CA PRO A 44 -8.26 2.64 -20.61
C PRO A 44 -7.74 4.05 -20.98
N ASP A 45 -6.63 4.08 -21.72
CA ASP A 45 -5.94 5.32 -22.12
C ASP A 45 -5.52 6.21 -20.94
N PHE A 46 -5.12 5.63 -19.80
CA PHE A 46 -4.51 6.40 -18.72
C PHE A 46 -3.18 7.00 -19.19
N LYS A 47 -3.10 8.34 -19.22
CA LYS A 47 -1.96 9.08 -19.74
C LYS A 47 -1.33 9.96 -18.67
N VAL A 48 0.00 9.98 -18.65
CA VAL A 48 0.80 10.80 -17.74
C VAL A 48 1.64 11.75 -18.56
N PHE A 49 1.65 13.02 -18.15
CA PHE A 49 2.51 14.03 -18.73
C PHE A 49 3.84 14.10 -17.97
N VAL A 50 4.93 13.80 -18.66
CA VAL A 50 6.28 13.86 -18.09
C VAL A 50 6.92 15.17 -18.53
N SER A 51 7.11 16.09 -17.58
CA SER A 51 7.85 17.32 -17.81
C SER A 51 9.36 17.04 -17.70
N GLY A 52 10.05 17.03 -18.84
CA GLY A 52 11.49 16.74 -18.89
C GLY A 52 12.06 16.87 -20.30
N ASN A 53 13.38 17.03 -20.39
CA ASN A 53 14.08 17.14 -21.68
C ASN A 53 14.18 15.77 -22.35
N CYS A 54 13.21 15.42 -23.19
CA CYS A 54 13.29 14.21 -24.01
C CYS A 54 14.33 14.43 -25.14
N PRO A 55 15.22 13.46 -25.43
CA PRO A 55 16.21 13.59 -26.51
C PRO A 55 15.57 13.77 -27.90
N GLU A 56 14.29 13.40 -28.06
CA GLU A 56 13.57 13.48 -29.34
C GLU A 56 12.79 14.79 -29.53
N SER A 57 12.72 15.64 -28.51
CA SER A 57 12.08 16.96 -28.58
C SER A 57 12.96 18.04 -27.92
N PRO A 58 13.92 18.62 -28.65
CA PRO A 58 14.89 19.60 -28.11
C PRO A 58 14.27 20.96 -27.71
N GLN A 59 12.95 21.11 -27.81
CA GLN A 59 12.22 22.35 -27.53
C GLN A 59 11.45 22.26 -26.20
N GLY A 60 12.10 21.83 -25.11
CA GLY A 60 11.65 22.08 -23.73
C GLY A 60 10.18 21.76 -23.39
N GLY A 61 9.54 20.86 -24.13
CA GLY A 61 8.14 20.47 -23.95
C GLY A 61 8.10 19.05 -23.41
N GLY A 62 7.41 18.85 -22.30
CA GLY A 62 7.14 17.52 -21.79
C GLY A 62 6.38 16.66 -22.81
N PHE A 63 6.34 15.35 -22.57
CA PHE A 63 5.68 14.39 -23.45
C PHE A 63 4.61 13.59 -22.71
N GLU A 64 3.59 13.16 -23.44
CA GLU A 64 2.49 12.36 -22.91
C GLU A 64 2.80 10.87 -23.13
N CYS A 65 2.78 10.09 -22.05
CA CYS A 65 2.95 8.64 -22.08
C CYS A 65 1.65 7.97 -21.70
N THR A 66 1.26 6.94 -22.45
CA THR A 66 0.20 6.03 -21.99
C THR A 66 0.81 5.03 -21.02
N VAL A 67 0.26 4.92 -19.83
CA VAL A 67 0.73 3.99 -18.79
C VAL A 67 -0.21 2.81 -18.75
N GLY A 68 0.30 1.62 -19.07
CA GLY A 68 -0.48 0.39 -19.06
C GLY A 68 -0.66 -0.21 -17.66
N PHE A 69 0.28 0.05 -16.75
CA PHE A 69 0.22 -0.42 -15.37
C PHE A 69 1.06 0.49 -14.46
N LEU A 70 0.66 0.62 -13.19
CA LEU A 70 1.46 1.26 -12.16
C LEU A 70 2.15 0.22 -11.28
N PRO A 71 3.36 0.50 -10.77
CA PRO A 71 3.94 -0.30 -9.70
C PRO A 71 2.97 -0.39 -8.51
N PRO A 72 2.85 -1.57 -7.86
CA PRO A 72 1.96 -1.75 -6.71
C PRO A 72 2.28 -0.77 -5.58
N LEU A 73 1.24 -0.34 -4.88
CA LEU A 73 1.37 0.38 -3.62
C LEU A 73 1.58 -0.62 -2.48
N VAL A 74 2.28 -0.19 -1.45
CA VAL A 74 2.44 -0.95 -0.21
C VAL A 74 1.75 -0.19 0.90
N LEU A 75 0.68 -0.79 1.44
CA LEU A 75 0.00 -0.31 2.64
C LEU A 75 0.53 -1.09 3.83
N SER A 76 1.35 -0.45 4.64
CA SER A 76 1.81 -0.99 5.92
C SER A 76 0.89 -0.52 7.03
N PHE A 77 0.59 -1.39 7.99
CA PHE A 77 -0.16 -1.02 9.17
C PHE A 77 0.44 -1.61 10.45
N GLN A 78 0.23 -0.89 11.54
CA GLN A 78 0.63 -1.31 12.88
C GLN A 78 -0.55 -1.16 13.84
N LEU A 79 -0.77 -2.20 14.65
CA LEU A 79 -1.82 -2.24 15.66
C LEU A 79 -1.21 -1.77 16.98
N PRO A 80 -1.70 -0.66 17.57
CA PRO A 80 -1.21 -0.25 18.87
C PRO A 80 -1.71 -1.20 19.97
N PRO A 81 -1.06 -1.26 21.15
CA PRO A 81 -1.41 -2.23 22.20
C PRO A 81 -2.81 -2.10 22.80
N ASP A 82 -3.48 -0.99 22.53
CA ASP A 82 -4.82 -0.63 22.99
C ASP A 82 -5.86 -0.64 21.86
N TYR A 83 -5.50 -1.13 20.67
CA TYR A 83 -6.44 -1.50 19.62
C TYR A 83 -7.08 -2.86 19.95
N PRO A 84 -8.38 -3.08 19.68
CA PRO A 84 -9.33 -2.17 19.06
C PRO A 84 -10.05 -1.20 20.02
N SER A 85 -9.84 -1.32 21.32
CA SER A 85 -10.69 -0.65 22.32
C SER A 85 -10.52 0.87 22.45
N SER A 86 -9.32 1.42 22.19
CA SER A 86 -9.01 2.83 22.45
C SER A 86 -8.40 3.57 21.27
N SER A 87 -7.41 2.97 20.58
CA SER A 87 -6.72 3.62 19.47
C SER A 87 -6.91 2.87 18.15
N PRO A 88 -7.01 3.57 17.02
CA PRO A 88 -7.09 2.94 15.70
C PRO A 88 -5.72 2.42 15.24
N PRO A 89 -5.67 1.57 14.20
CA PRO A 89 -4.41 1.18 13.57
C PRO A 89 -3.70 2.37 12.94
N LEU A 90 -2.37 2.33 12.95
CA LEU A 90 -1.55 3.29 12.22
C LEU A 90 -1.31 2.76 10.81
N PHE A 91 -1.79 3.49 9.80
CA PHE A 91 -1.61 3.15 8.39
C PHE A 91 -0.55 4.03 7.73
N THR A 92 0.31 3.42 6.93
CA THR A 92 1.29 4.10 6.08
C THR A 92 1.15 3.56 4.66
N LEU A 93 0.77 4.45 3.73
CA LEU A 93 0.73 4.13 2.31
C LEU A 93 2.04 4.60 1.66
N SER A 94 2.70 3.69 0.93
CA SER A 94 3.94 3.98 0.24
C SER A 94 3.88 3.49 -1.21
N GLY A 95 4.53 4.21 -2.10
CA GLY A 95 4.57 3.90 -3.51
C GLY A 95 5.65 4.71 -4.21
N THR A 96 6.32 4.13 -5.19
CA THR A 96 7.42 4.80 -5.91
C THR A 96 6.97 6.03 -6.70
N TRP A 97 5.68 6.12 -6.98
CA TRP A 97 5.05 7.19 -7.76
C TRP A 97 4.18 8.12 -6.89
N LEU A 98 4.00 7.81 -5.60
CA LEU A 98 3.29 8.66 -4.66
C LEU A 98 4.27 9.75 -4.19
N SER A 99 4.11 10.98 -4.69
CA SER A 99 4.94 12.13 -4.35
C SER A 99 4.47 12.85 -3.09
#